data_AF-A0A9D1X388-F1
#
_entry.id   AF-A0A9D1X388-F1
#
_cell.length_a   1.000
_cell.length_b   1.000
_cell.length_c   1.000
_cell.angle_alpha   90.00
_cell.angle_beta   90.00
_cell.angle_gamma   90.00
#
_symmetry.space_group_name_H-M   'P 1'
#
loop_
_entity.id
_entity.type
_entity.pdbx_description
1 polymer ?
#
loop_
_entity_poly.entity_id
_entity_poly.type
_entity_poly.pdbx_seq_one_letter_code
_entity_poly.pdbx_strand_id
1 'polypeptide(L)'
;MEKISIAKELSENSYPGRGIIVGRSADGTKAVTAYFIMGRSANSRNRIFVEDGEGIRTQAFDESKLEDPSLIIYAPVRVLGNKTIVTNGDQT
;
A
#
# COMPACT_ATOMS: atom_id res chain seq x y z
N MET A 1 18.53 17.28 -3.52
CA MET A 1 17.88 16.01 -3.90
C MET A 1 17.52 16.12 -5.36
N GLU A 2 17.97 15.21 -6.21
CA GLU A 2 17.55 15.19 -7.61
C GLU A 2 16.07 14.79 -7.71
N LYS A 3 15.35 15.39 -8.66
CA LYS A 3 13.97 15.00 -8.96
C LYS A 3 14.00 13.68 -9.74
N ILE A 4 13.50 12.62 -9.12
CA ILE A 4 13.40 11.30 -9.74
C ILE A 4 12.02 11.19 -10.41
N SER A 5 11.98 10.64 -11.62
CA SER A 5 10.73 10.28 -12.29
C SER A 5 10.18 8.99 -11.69
N ILE A 6 9.02 9.06 -11.02
CA ILE A 6 8.34 7.89 -10.46
C ILE A 6 8.05 6.85 -11.55
N ALA A 7 7.62 7.30 -12.73
CA ALA A 7 7.33 6.40 -13.85
C ALA A 7 8.58 5.63 -14.28
N LYS A 8 9.73 6.31 -14.37
CA LYS A 8 11.01 5.68 -14.71
C LYS A 8 11.40 4.66 -13.65
N GLU A 9 11.38 5.04 -12.37
CA GLU A 9 11.75 4.18 -11.24
C GLU A 9 10.92 2.90 -11.20
N LEU A 10 9.59 3.03 -11.34
CA LEU A 10 8.70 1.87 -11.35
C LEU A 10 8.83 1.02 -12.62
N SER A 11 9.23 1.61 -13.75
CA SER A 11 9.41 0.87 -15.01
C SER A 11 10.73 0.09 -15.07
N GLU A 12 11.80 0.62 -14.46
CA GLU A 12 13.13 0.01 -14.46
C GLU A 12 13.30 -0.99 -13.30
N ASN A 13 12.41 -0.94 -12.30
CA ASN A 13 12.38 -1.85 -11.18
C ASN A 13 11.22 -2.84 -11.30
N SER A 14 11.51 -4.09 -11.66
CA SER A 14 10.49 -5.15 -11.77
C SER A 14 9.85 -5.52 -10.42
N TYR A 15 10.45 -5.10 -9.29
CA TYR A 15 9.89 -5.30 -7.96
C TYR A 15 10.26 -4.17 -6.99
N PRO A 16 9.54 -3.03 -7.04
CA PRO A 16 9.67 -1.94 -6.06
C PRO A 16 9.18 -2.32 -4.65
N GLY A 17 8.42 -3.42 -4.51
CA GLY A 17 7.91 -3.88 -3.22
C GLY A 17 6.62 -3.18 -2.81
N ARG A 18 6.59 -2.63 -1.58
CA ARG A 18 5.46 -1.83 -1.07
C ARG A 18 5.80 -0.36 -1.24
N GLY A 19 4.90 0.43 -1.79
CA GLY A 19 5.15 1.86 -2.01
C GLY A 19 4.00 2.76 -1.61
N ILE A 20 4.37 3.95 -1.16
CA ILE A 20 3.47 5.05 -0.83
C ILE A 20 3.91 6.24 -1.70
N ILE A 21 3.00 6.77 -2.49
CA ILE A 21 3.19 7.99 -3.27
C ILE A 21 2.31 9.06 -2.66
N VAL A 22 2.89 10.19 -2.28
CA VAL A 22 2.18 11.35 -1.76
C VAL A 22 2.37 12.51 -2.72
N GLY A 23 1.26 13.14 -3.10
CA GLY A 23 1.25 14.26 -4.02
C GLY A 23 0.05 15.16 -3.84
N ARG A 24 -0.20 16.00 -4.83
CA ARG A 24 -1.39 16.84 -4.90
C ARG A 24 -2.09 16.60 -6.23
N SER A 25 -3.39 16.89 -6.29
CA SER A 25 -4.13 16.97 -7.54
C SER A 25 -3.50 18.02 -8.48
N ALA A 26 -3.80 17.93 -9.77
CA ALA A 26 -3.24 18.84 -10.78
C ALA A 26 -3.56 20.32 -10.52
N ASP A 27 -4.73 20.60 -9.93
CA ASP A 27 -5.16 21.94 -9.50
C ASP A 27 -4.61 22.35 -8.11
N GLY A 28 -3.87 21.46 -7.44
CA GLY A 28 -3.28 21.70 -6.13
C GLY A 28 -4.27 21.72 -4.95
N THR A 29 -5.56 21.46 -5.18
CA THR A 29 -6.61 21.63 -4.15
C THR A 29 -6.76 20.43 -3.22
N LYS A 30 -6.30 19.24 -3.64
CA LYS A 30 -6.40 18.00 -2.87
C LYS A 30 -5.02 17.40 -2.64
N ALA A 31 -4.79 16.88 -1.44
CA ALA A 31 -3.73 15.91 -1.22
C ALA A 31 -4.16 14.56 -1.82
N VAL A 32 -3.22 13.86 -2.46
CA VAL A 32 -3.46 12.56 -3.07
C VAL A 32 -2.44 11.58 -2.52
N THR A 33 -2.91 10.41 -2.11
CA THR A 33 -2.03 9.31 -1.71
C THR A 33 -2.38 8.08 -2.54
N ALA A 34 -1.37 7.45 -3.13
CA ALA A 34 -1.48 6.14 -3.73
C ALA A 34 -0.66 5.14 -2.92
N TYR A 35 -1.26 3.99 -2.62
CA TYR A 35 -0.61 2.88 -1.95
C TYR A 35 -0.62 1.67 -2.87
N PHE A 36 0.49 0.95 -2.95
CA PHE A 36 0.57 -0.29 -3.72
C PHE A 36 1.39 -1.35 -3.00
N ILE A 37 1.04 -2.61 -3.28
CA ILE A 37 1.71 -3.80 -2.77
C ILE A 37 2.18 -4.66 -3.94
N MET A 38 3.30 -5.34 -3.73
CA MET A 38 3.76 -6.44 -4.58
C MET A 38 4.11 -7.64 -3.71
N GLY A 39 4.22 -8.82 -4.33
CA GLY A 39 4.61 -10.07 -3.67
C GLY A 39 5.59 -10.89 -4.51
N ARG A 40 6.55 -11.57 -3.87
CA ARG A 40 7.49 -12.50 -4.51
C ARG A 40 7.14 -13.95 -4.20
N SER A 41 6.87 -14.26 -2.94
CA SER A 41 6.46 -15.59 -2.48
C SER A 41 4.97 -15.85 -2.68
N ALA A 42 4.55 -17.12 -2.59
CA ALA A 42 3.13 -17.49 -2.58
C ALA A 42 2.38 -16.72 -1.47
N ASN A 43 2.90 -16.74 -0.25
CA ASN A 43 2.30 -16.03 0.90
C ASN A 43 2.17 -14.52 0.64
N SER A 44 3.22 -13.84 0.17
CA SER A 44 3.18 -12.37 -0.07
C SER A 44 2.32 -11.94 -1.26
N ARG A 45 2.02 -12.85 -2.19
CA ARG A 45 1.07 -12.63 -3.29
C ARG A 45 -0.37 -12.97 -2.89
N ASN A 46 -0.56 -13.76 -1.84
CA ASN A 46 -1.87 -14.22 -1.37
C ASN A 46 -2.58 -13.14 -0.54
N ARG A 47 -2.69 -11.93 -1.06
CA ARG A 47 -3.35 -10.83 -0.35
C ARG A 47 -4.10 -9.89 -1.29
N ILE A 48 -5.25 -9.44 -0.84
CA ILE A 48 -6.09 -8.45 -1.51
C ILE A 48 -6.43 -7.32 -0.53
N PHE A 49 -6.75 -6.17 -1.08
CA PHE A 49 -7.32 -5.08 -0.28
C PHE A 49 -8.80 -5.30 -0.08
N VAL A 50 -9.26 -4.99 1.12
CA VAL A 50 -10.68 -4.84 1.44
C VAL A 50 -10.88 -3.56 2.24
N GLU A 51 -12.10 -3.05 2.16
CA GLU A 51 -12.54 -1.90 2.96
C GLU A 51 -12.54 -2.27 4.45
N ASP A 52 -12.08 -1.35 5.29
CA ASP A 52 -12.06 -1.49 6.75
C ASP A 52 -12.40 -0.12 7.37
N GLY A 53 -13.72 0.10 7.54
CA GLY A 53 -14.28 1.40 7.90
C GLY A 53 -14.05 2.42 6.78
N GLU A 54 -13.43 3.55 7.13
CA GLU A 54 -13.03 4.60 6.16
C GLU A 54 -11.65 4.34 5.51
N GLY A 55 -10.99 3.25 5.88
CA GLY A 55 -9.69 2.85 5.38
C GLY A 55 -9.71 1.56 4.59
N ILE A 56 -8.53 0.95 4.46
CA ILE A 56 -8.37 -0.37 3.85
C ILE A 56 -7.44 -1.23 4.69
N ARG A 57 -7.68 -2.53 4.62
CA ARG A 57 -6.79 -3.57 5.16
C ARG A 57 -6.42 -4.58 4.08
N THR A 58 -5.33 -5.28 4.29
CA THR A 58 -5.06 -6.51 3.55
C THR A 58 -5.75 -7.69 4.22
N GLN A 59 -6.21 -8.63 3.41
CA GLN A 59 -6.67 -9.94 3.83
C GLN A 59 -6.09 -11.02 2.91
N ALA A 60 -6.04 -12.27 3.40
CA ALA A 60 -5.66 -13.39 2.55
C ALA A 60 -6.66 -13.52 1.40
N PHE A 61 -6.17 -13.75 0.18
CA PHE A 61 -7.07 -14.05 -0.94
C PHE A 61 -7.63 -15.47 -0.81
N ASP A 62 -6.77 -16.41 -0.48
CA ASP A 62 -7.08 -17.81 -0.21
C ASP A 62 -6.55 -18.17 1.18
N GLU A 63 -7.43 -18.30 2.16
CA GLU A 63 -7.06 -18.59 3.55
C GLU A 63 -6.30 -19.92 3.69
N SER A 64 -6.54 -20.90 2.81
CA SER A 64 -5.85 -22.19 2.86
C SER A 64 -4.35 -22.10 2.50
N LYS A 65 -3.93 -21.00 1.86
CA LYS A 65 -2.54 -20.71 1.48
C LYS A 65 -1.88 -19.69 2.40
N LEU A 66 -2.54 -19.31 3.50
CA LEU A 66 -1.99 -18.39 4.48
C LEU A 66 -0.91 -19.12 5.30
N GLU A 67 0.31 -18.60 5.24
CA GLU A 67 1.41 -19.03 6.10
C GLU A 67 1.56 -18.03 7.25
N ASP A 68 2.71 -17.35 7.36
CA ASP A 68 2.92 -16.29 8.36
C ASP A 68 2.10 -15.03 8.01
N PRO A 69 1.13 -14.63 8.85
CA PRO A 69 0.28 -13.48 8.58
C PRO A 69 0.96 -12.13 8.86
N SER A 70 2.05 -12.11 9.65
CA SER A 70 2.63 -10.87 10.20
C SER A 70 3.08 -9.87 9.14
N LEU A 71 3.50 -10.35 7.97
CA LEU A 71 3.98 -9.51 6.88
C LEU A 71 2.91 -9.18 5.83
N ILE A 72 1.73 -9.79 5.92
CA ILE A 72 0.73 -9.74 4.85
C ILE A 72 -0.67 -9.31 5.30
N ILE A 73 -1.00 -9.37 6.60
CA ILE A 73 -2.29 -8.93 7.15
C ILE A 73 -2.10 -7.70 8.04
N TYR A 74 -2.38 -6.51 7.50
CA TYR A 74 -2.27 -5.23 8.22
C TYR A 74 -3.20 -4.18 7.58
N ALA A 75 -3.36 -3.04 8.23
CA ALA A 75 -4.13 -1.92 7.68
C ALA A 75 -3.19 -0.87 7.10
N PRO A 76 -2.96 -0.79 5.77
CA PRO A 76 -2.12 0.25 5.20
C PRO A 76 -2.77 1.64 5.25
N VAL A 77 -4.10 1.73 5.37
CA VAL A 77 -4.81 3.01 5.45
C VAL A 77 -5.79 3.00 6.61
N ARG A 78 -5.67 3.99 7.49
CA ARG A 78 -6.62 4.28 8.57
C ARG A 78 -7.04 5.75 8.51
N VAL A 79 -8.23 6.05 9.02
CA VAL A 79 -8.72 7.42 9.17
C VAL A 79 -8.96 7.69 10.66
N LEU A 80 -8.36 8.75 11.18
CA LEU A 80 -8.53 9.23 12.55
C LEU A 80 -9.03 10.67 12.52
N GLY A 81 -10.36 10.83 12.64
CA GLY A 81 -11.01 12.12 12.45
C GLY A 81 -10.76 12.65 11.04
N ASN A 82 -10.07 13.78 10.93
CA ASN A 82 -9.72 14.39 9.63
C ASN A 82 -8.33 14.00 9.10
N LYS A 83 -7.69 12.97 9.68
CA LYS A 83 -6.35 12.54 9.29
C LYS A 83 -6.42 11.19 8.59
N THR A 84 -5.89 11.13 7.37
CA THR A 84 -5.62 9.87 6.67
C THR A 84 -4.19 9.44 6.97
N ILE A 85 -4.03 8.25 7.55
CA ILE A 85 -2.73 7.67 7.91
C ILE A 85 -2.44 6.57 6.90
N VAL A 86 -1.26 6.62 6.28
CA VAL A 86 -0.83 5.64 5.28
C VAL A 86 0.56 5.14 5.62
N THR A 87 0.68 3.84 5.88
CA THR A 87 1.98 3.18 6.13
C THR A 87 2.07 1.85 5.39
N ASN A 88 3.20 1.14 5.51
CA ASN A 88 3.43 -0.12 4.82
C ASN A 88 3.32 -1.37 5.71
N GLY A 89 2.84 -1.25 6.96
CA GLY A 89 2.77 -2.36 7.91
C GLY A 89 1.91 -2.06 9.14
N ASP A 90 2.17 -2.76 10.24
CA ASP A 90 1.40 -2.68 11.50
C ASP A 90 1.53 -1.35 12.25
N GLN A 91 2.46 -0.49 11.84
CA GLN A 91 2.67 0.82 12.45
C GLN A 91 1.65 1.90 12.05
N THR A 92 0.66 1.56 11.21
CA THR A 92 -0.42 2.48 10.80
C THR A 92 -1.33 2.82 11.97
#